data_AF-A0A962SA39-F1
#
_entry.id   AF-A0A962SA39-F1
#
_cell.length_a   1.000
_cell.length_b   1.000
_cell.length_c   1.000
_cell.angle_alpha   90.00
_cell.angle_beta   90.00
_cell.angle_gamma   90.00
#
_symmetry.space_group_name_H-M   'P 1'
#
loop_
_entity.id
_entity.type
_entity.pdbx_description
1 polymer ?
#
loop_
_entity_poly.entity_id
_entity_poly.type
_entity_poly.pdbx_seq_one_letter_code
_entity_poly.pdbx_strand_id
1 'polypeptide(L)'
;MSAEPILLLDLDCVTIYGGNPRDSLPPEIYQLHPDMVQRLSETSIPVVLFTHRSRQEAMKILSFFAERQLTFAACISARELFYSALRQGRVLDLLRQGLSKKHGIRWVAGQFDTGAANLVLIDDKPENLKEVLIEGARVAVHAPFEIQDNQVTTFELAELFDILHDNPAEKYKGVIELTPVSRDLSSLPVIGEIHRNSPDLFESVRRFGRRARKKLS
;
A
#
# COMPACT_ATOMS: atom_id res chain seq x y z
N MET A 1 13.97 17.30 -18.19
CA MET A 1 12.85 16.34 -18.28
C MET A 1 12.49 15.95 -16.85
N SER A 2 11.28 16.23 -16.39
CA SER A 2 10.81 15.68 -15.11
C SER A 2 10.71 14.17 -15.25
N ALA A 3 11.32 13.42 -14.34
CA ALA A 3 11.18 11.97 -14.34
C ALA A 3 9.70 11.59 -14.16
N GLU A 4 9.27 10.52 -14.83
CA GLU A 4 7.91 10.01 -14.68
C GLU A 4 7.66 9.61 -13.21
N PRO A 5 6.44 9.86 -12.68
CA PRO A 5 6.13 9.49 -11.32
C PRO A 5 6.10 7.96 -11.16
N ILE A 6 6.29 7.49 -9.94
CA ILE A 6 6.07 6.09 -9.55
C ILE A 6 4.93 6.08 -8.55
N LEU A 7 3.90 5.28 -8.84
CA LEU A 7 2.76 5.10 -7.95
C LEU A 7 3.05 3.98 -6.95
N LEU A 8 3.05 4.32 -5.66
CA LEU A 8 3.10 3.38 -4.55
C LEU A 8 1.67 3.14 -4.09
N LEU A 9 1.18 1.93 -4.34
CA LEU A 9 -0.20 1.54 -4.04
C LEU A 9 -0.21 0.71 -2.75
N ASP A 10 -0.91 1.17 -1.70
CA ASP A 10 -1.17 0.28 -0.57
C ASP A 10 -2.04 -0.91 -1.01
N LEU A 11 -1.83 -2.03 -0.33
CA LEU A 11 -2.59 -3.24 -0.59
C LEU A 11 -3.92 -3.21 0.18
N ASP A 12 -3.84 -3.11 1.49
CA ASP A 12 -5.00 -3.17 2.37
C ASP A 12 -5.83 -1.90 2.24
N CYS A 13 -7.15 -2.04 2.17
CA CYS A 13 -8.12 -0.92 2.15
C CYS A 13 -8.01 0.03 0.94
N VAL A 14 -7.03 -0.18 0.06
CA VAL A 14 -6.82 0.56 -1.18
C VAL A 14 -6.98 -0.37 -2.37
N THR A 15 -6.19 -1.45 -2.46
CA THR A 15 -6.31 -2.41 -3.58
C THR A 15 -7.35 -3.49 -3.27
N ILE A 16 -7.35 -3.98 -2.03
CA ILE A 16 -8.17 -5.11 -1.58
C ILE A 16 -8.80 -4.84 -0.22
N TYR A 17 -9.87 -5.57 0.04
CA TYR A 17 -10.40 -5.79 1.38
C TYR A 17 -10.40 -7.29 1.71
N GLY A 18 -10.11 -7.65 2.96
CA GLY A 18 -10.12 -9.05 3.39
C GLY A 18 -8.78 -9.76 3.31
N GLY A 19 -8.79 -11.06 3.60
CA GLY A 19 -7.61 -11.93 3.63
C GLY A 19 -6.54 -11.54 4.66
N ASN A 20 -6.85 -10.65 5.62
CA ASN A 20 -5.95 -10.33 6.73
C ASN A 20 -6.41 -11.07 7.99
N PRO A 21 -5.79 -12.21 8.33
CA PRO A 21 -6.22 -13.03 9.47
C PRO A 21 -5.99 -12.40 10.85
N ARG A 22 -5.40 -11.20 10.91
CA ARG A 22 -5.08 -10.47 12.14
C ARG A 22 -6.14 -9.44 12.52
N ASP A 23 -6.90 -8.96 11.54
CA ASP A 23 -7.78 -7.80 11.70
C ASP A 23 -9.27 -8.21 11.72
N SER A 24 -9.55 -9.47 12.09
CA SER A 24 -10.90 -10.07 12.08
C SER A 24 -11.61 -9.95 10.73
N LEU A 25 -10.84 -9.78 9.66
CA LEU A 25 -11.37 -9.67 8.31
C LEU A 25 -11.77 -11.05 7.77
N PRO A 26 -12.71 -11.09 6.81
CA PRO A 26 -13.02 -12.33 6.09
C PRO A 26 -11.77 -12.96 5.47
N PRO A 27 -11.67 -14.31 5.40
CA PRO A 27 -10.59 -14.98 4.69
C PRO A 27 -10.60 -14.68 3.18
N GLU A 28 -11.77 -14.40 2.63
CA GLU A 28 -11.98 -13.93 1.26
C GLU A 28 -11.27 -12.61 1.02
N ILE A 29 -10.71 -12.45 -0.18
CA ILE A 29 -10.10 -11.22 -0.65
C ILE A 29 -10.97 -10.64 -1.74
N TYR A 30 -11.52 -9.47 -1.46
CA TYR A 30 -12.31 -8.66 -2.37
C TYR A 30 -11.39 -7.66 -3.05
N GLN A 31 -11.43 -7.61 -4.38
CA GLN A 31 -10.80 -6.54 -5.16
C GLN A 31 -11.69 -5.31 -5.09
N LEU A 32 -11.16 -4.21 -4.55
CA LEU A 32 -11.95 -3.00 -4.33
C LEU A 32 -12.33 -2.32 -5.64
N HIS A 33 -11.47 -2.39 -6.66
CA HIS A 33 -11.66 -1.72 -7.95
C HIS A 33 -11.81 -2.73 -9.09
N PRO A 34 -13.03 -2.99 -9.59
CA PRO A 34 -13.27 -3.98 -10.65
C PRO A 34 -12.54 -3.66 -11.97
N ASP A 35 -12.32 -2.38 -12.28
CA ASP A 35 -11.67 -1.89 -13.49
C ASP A 35 -10.14 -1.83 -13.40
N MET A 36 -9.55 -2.23 -12.26
CA MET A 36 -8.12 -2.07 -12.00
C MET A 36 -7.19 -2.67 -13.06
N VAL A 37 -7.54 -3.86 -13.59
CA VAL A 37 -6.72 -4.51 -14.64
C VAL A 37 -6.68 -3.63 -15.88
N GLN A 38 -7.83 -3.09 -16.29
CA GLN A 38 -7.92 -2.21 -17.44
C GLN A 38 -7.13 -0.91 -17.18
N ARG A 39 -7.39 -0.22 -16.07
CA ARG A 39 -6.74 1.06 -15.74
C ARG A 39 -5.23 0.95 -15.63
N LEU A 40 -4.74 -0.12 -15.00
CA LEU A 40 -3.30 -0.35 -14.84
C LEU A 40 -2.60 -0.77 -16.14
N SER A 41 -3.32 -1.30 -17.13
CA SER A 41 -2.75 -1.60 -18.44
C SER A 41 -2.75 -0.39 -19.39
N GLU A 42 -3.62 0.60 -19.14
CA GLU A 42 -3.70 1.85 -19.90
C GLU A 42 -2.64 2.89 -19.47
N THR A 43 -2.04 2.74 -18.29
CA THR A 43 -1.05 3.69 -17.75
C THR A 43 0.39 3.28 -18.06
N SER A 44 1.25 4.25 -18.38
CA SER A 44 2.71 4.04 -18.47
C SER A 44 3.40 4.20 -17.10
N ILE A 45 2.68 4.68 -16.09
CA ILE A 45 3.22 4.94 -14.75
C ILE A 45 3.58 3.60 -14.09
N PRO A 46 4.84 3.40 -13.64
CA PRO A 46 5.20 2.22 -12.87
C PRO A 46 4.41 2.16 -11.55
N VAL A 47 3.69 1.06 -11.34
CA VAL A 47 2.91 0.83 -10.11
C VAL A 47 3.61 -0.21 -9.23
N VAL A 48 3.91 0.21 -8.01
CA VAL A 48 4.61 -0.59 -6.99
C VAL A 48 3.66 -0.87 -5.85
N LEU A 49 3.48 -2.15 -5.51
CA LEU A 49 2.73 -2.52 -4.32
C LEU A 49 3.56 -2.19 -3.07
N PHE A 50 2.97 -1.47 -2.11
CA PHE A 50 3.68 -0.96 -0.94
C PHE A 50 2.90 -1.21 0.36
N THR A 51 3.25 -2.28 1.08
CA THR A 51 2.38 -2.83 2.13
C THR A 51 3.13 -3.23 3.41
N HIS A 52 2.41 -3.23 4.54
CA HIS A 52 2.86 -3.77 5.82
C HIS A 52 2.57 -5.27 6.02
N ARG A 53 2.02 -5.96 5.00
CA ARG A 53 1.90 -7.42 4.97
C ARG A 53 3.28 -8.08 4.85
N SER A 54 3.38 -9.33 5.30
CA SER A 54 4.59 -10.12 5.08
C SER A 54 4.83 -10.33 3.58
N ARG A 55 6.08 -10.60 3.18
CA ARG A 55 6.36 -10.89 1.77
C ARG A 55 5.58 -12.09 1.27
N GLN A 56 5.46 -13.15 2.08
CA GLN A 56 4.74 -14.36 1.67
C GLN A 56 3.26 -14.08 1.41
N GLU A 57 2.59 -13.35 2.31
CA GLU A 57 1.20 -12.93 2.12
C GLU A 57 1.05 -12.02 0.91
N ALA A 58 1.91 -11.00 0.76
CA ALA A 58 1.87 -10.08 -0.37
C ALA A 58 2.06 -10.81 -1.71
N MET A 59 3.04 -11.71 -1.80
CA MET A 59 3.27 -12.51 -3.02
C MET A 59 2.11 -13.46 -3.34
N LYS A 60 1.47 -14.04 -2.32
CA LYS A 60 0.25 -14.86 -2.52
C LYS A 60 -0.90 -14.01 -3.05
N ILE A 61 -1.06 -12.79 -2.58
CA ILE A 61 -2.11 -11.89 -3.10
C ILE A 61 -1.79 -11.47 -4.53
N LEU A 62 -0.54 -11.18 -4.82
CA LEU A 62 -0.07 -10.87 -6.16
C LEU A 62 -0.28 -12.03 -7.15
N SER A 63 -0.25 -13.30 -6.72
CA SER A 63 -0.55 -14.41 -7.62
C SER A 63 -2.01 -14.40 -8.08
N PHE A 64 -2.95 -14.02 -7.22
CA PHE A 64 -4.36 -13.85 -7.61
C PHE A 64 -4.55 -12.73 -8.64
N PHE A 65 -3.78 -11.64 -8.54
CA PHE A 65 -3.77 -10.59 -9.56
C PHE A 65 -3.10 -11.03 -10.86
N ALA A 66 -2.01 -11.80 -10.77
CA ALA A 66 -1.30 -12.30 -11.94
C ALA A 66 -2.16 -13.28 -12.76
N GLU A 67 -2.99 -14.10 -12.12
CA GLU A 67 -3.99 -14.96 -12.80
C GLU A 67 -5.00 -14.15 -13.62
N ARG A 68 -5.20 -12.88 -13.26
CA ARG A 68 -6.03 -11.90 -13.99
C ARG A 68 -5.22 -10.99 -14.92
N GLN A 69 -3.98 -11.38 -15.24
CA GLN A 69 -3.06 -10.64 -16.11
C GLN A 69 -2.67 -9.26 -15.58
N LEU A 70 -2.81 -9.01 -14.27
CA LEU A 70 -2.34 -7.79 -13.66
C LEU A 70 -0.94 -7.97 -13.07
N THR A 71 -0.01 -7.12 -13.50
CA THR A 71 1.37 -7.13 -13.03
C THR A 71 1.75 -5.81 -12.38
N PHE A 72 2.47 -5.89 -11.27
CA PHE A 72 3.06 -4.74 -10.59
C PHE A 72 4.56 -4.68 -10.88
N ALA A 73 5.12 -3.48 -10.99
CA ALA A 73 6.53 -3.27 -11.28
C ALA A 73 7.43 -3.79 -10.15
N ALA A 74 6.95 -3.69 -8.90
CA ALA A 74 7.61 -4.27 -7.74
C ALA A 74 6.63 -4.48 -6.58
N CYS A 75 7.09 -5.24 -5.58
CA CYS A 75 6.42 -5.40 -4.30
C CYS A 75 7.39 -5.08 -3.16
N ILE A 76 7.01 -4.11 -2.34
CA ILE A 76 7.75 -3.65 -1.18
C ILE A 76 6.90 -3.98 0.06
N SER A 77 7.23 -5.11 0.68
CA SER A 77 6.49 -5.65 1.82
C SER A 77 7.10 -5.21 3.15
N ALA A 78 6.53 -5.68 4.26
CA ALA A 78 7.09 -5.47 5.58
C ALA A 78 8.57 -5.90 5.70
N ARG A 79 8.97 -6.93 4.94
CA ARG A 79 10.34 -7.41 4.95
C ARG A 79 11.30 -6.38 4.33
N GLU A 80 10.95 -5.83 3.17
CA GLU A 80 11.74 -4.82 2.49
C GLU A 80 11.80 -3.51 3.30
N LEU A 81 10.67 -3.09 3.88
CA LEU A 81 10.62 -1.96 4.81
C LEU A 81 11.58 -2.16 6.00
N PHE A 82 11.62 -3.36 6.57
CA PHE A 82 12.47 -3.65 7.73
C PHE A 82 13.95 -3.60 7.35
N TYR A 83 14.33 -4.25 6.25
CA TYR A 83 15.72 -4.20 5.78
C TYR A 83 16.15 -2.78 5.39
N SER A 84 15.23 -2.01 4.81
CA SER A 84 15.49 -0.60 4.51
C SER A 84 15.78 0.21 5.77
N ALA A 85 14.96 0.05 6.81
CA ALA A 85 15.17 0.71 8.09
C ALA A 85 16.51 0.31 8.74
N LEU A 86 16.89 -0.96 8.69
CA LEU A 86 18.19 -1.43 9.18
C LEU A 86 19.36 -0.79 8.42
N ARG A 87 19.31 -0.75 7.08
CA ARG A 87 20.35 -0.13 6.24
C ARG A 87 20.50 1.37 6.51
N GLN A 88 19.43 2.03 6.92
CA GLN A 88 19.43 3.45 7.29
C GLN A 88 19.84 3.69 8.75
N GLY A 89 20.18 2.66 9.52
CA GLY A 89 20.53 2.80 10.94
C GLY A 89 19.34 3.11 11.86
N ARG A 90 18.10 2.95 11.38
CA ARG A 90 16.86 3.29 12.11
C ARG A 90 16.38 2.19 13.07
N VAL A 91 17.30 1.52 13.74
CA VAL A 91 16.98 0.41 14.67
C VAL A 91 16.15 0.90 15.85
N LEU A 92 16.48 2.07 16.38
CA LEU A 92 15.73 2.67 17.50
C LEU A 92 14.29 3.02 17.10
N ASP A 93 14.07 3.53 15.88
CA ASP A 93 12.74 3.80 15.34
C ASP A 93 11.93 2.51 15.23
N LEU A 94 12.53 1.44 14.69
CA LEU A 94 11.89 0.12 14.58
C LEU A 94 11.48 -0.43 15.94
N LEU A 95 12.26 -0.20 16.99
CA LEU A 95 11.95 -0.62 18.35
C LEU A 95 10.82 0.21 18.96
N ARG A 96 10.89 1.54 18.85
CA ARG A 96 9.97 2.49 19.49
C ARG A 96 8.63 2.62 18.76
N GLN A 97 8.66 2.85 17.45
CA GLN A 97 7.49 3.17 16.63
C GLN A 97 7.04 1.96 15.81
N GLY A 98 7.94 1.02 15.55
CA GLY A 98 7.64 -0.13 14.69
C GLY A 98 7.98 0.13 13.25
N LEU A 99 7.34 -0.66 12.40
CA LEU A 99 7.60 -0.61 10.98
C LEU A 99 6.67 0.43 10.35
N SER A 100 7.25 1.34 9.56
CA SER A 100 6.56 2.40 8.85
C SER A 100 6.96 2.43 7.37
N LYS A 101 6.02 2.85 6.52
CA LYS A 101 6.23 3.07 5.09
C LYS A 101 7.28 4.13 4.79
N LYS A 102 7.52 5.08 5.70
CA LYS A 102 8.58 6.09 5.55
C LYS A 102 9.95 5.46 5.30
N HIS A 103 10.19 4.29 5.89
CA HIS A 103 11.45 3.57 5.70
C HIS A 103 11.61 3.03 4.28
N GLY A 104 10.53 2.81 3.53
CA GLY A 104 10.58 2.29 2.17
C GLY A 104 10.88 3.34 1.09
N ILE A 105 10.64 4.63 1.36
CA ILE A 105 10.76 5.70 0.36
C ILE A 105 12.13 5.73 -0.32
N ARG A 106 13.22 5.76 0.46
CA ARG A 106 14.58 5.74 -0.08
C ARG A 106 14.92 4.45 -0.82
N TRP A 107 14.34 3.33 -0.38
CA TRP A 107 14.56 2.04 -1.04
C TRP A 107 13.93 2.02 -2.42
N VAL A 108 12.66 2.46 -2.54
CA VAL A 108 11.98 2.51 -3.83
C VAL A 108 12.66 3.50 -4.76
N ALA A 109 13.00 4.69 -4.26
CA ALA A 109 13.76 5.68 -5.00
C ALA A 109 15.05 5.08 -5.60
N GLY A 110 15.86 4.39 -4.79
CA GLY A 110 17.08 3.74 -5.26
C GLY A 110 16.85 2.55 -6.20
N GLN A 111 15.79 1.76 -6.00
CA GLN A 111 15.48 0.61 -6.85
C GLN A 111 15.09 1.03 -8.28
N PHE A 112 14.44 2.18 -8.42
CA PHE A 112 13.96 2.70 -9.70
C PHE A 112 14.81 3.87 -10.24
N ASP A 113 15.99 4.10 -9.67
CA ASP A 113 16.90 5.21 -10.02
C ASP A 113 16.18 6.56 -10.14
N THR A 114 15.30 6.85 -9.17
CA THR A 114 14.46 8.05 -9.15
C THR A 114 14.60 8.81 -7.83
N GLY A 115 14.21 10.09 -7.84
CA GLY A 115 14.11 10.88 -6.61
C GLY A 115 12.84 10.57 -5.82
N ALA A 116 12.88 10.73 -4.48
CA ALA A 116 11.68 10.63 -3.64
C ALA A 116 10.57 11.59 -4.09
N ALA A 117 10.95 12.76 -4.63
CA ALA A 117 10.05 13.76 -5.19
C ALA A 117 9.33 13.31 -6.48
N ASN A 118 9.54 12.08 -6.95
CA ASN A 118 8.77 11.47 -8.04
C ASN A 118 7.86 10.33 -7.54
N LEU A 119 7.87 10.04 -6.25
CA LEU A 119 7.02 9.00 -5.68
C LEU A 119 5.66 9.61 -5.26
N VAL A 120 4.59 8.90 -5.59
CA VAL A 120 3.23 9.19 -5.14
C VAL A 120 2.73 8.02 -4.32
N LEU A 121 2.38 8.24 -3.05
CA LEU A 121 1.75 7.19 -2.22
C LEU A 121 0.25 7.35 -2.23
N ILE A 122 -0.48 6.25 -2.38
CA ILE A 122 -1.89 6.16 -2.00
C ILE A 122 -2.07 5.17 -0.84
N ASP A 123 -2.79 5.58 0.19
CA ASP A 123 -2.95 4.86 1.46
C ASP A 123 -4.27 5.25 2.13
N ASP A 124 -4.88 4.34 2.89
CA ASP A 124 -6.08 4.62 3.70
C ASP A 124 -5.75 5.29 5.04
N LYS A 125 -4.47 5.32 5.43
CA LYS A 125 -4.06 5.80 6.76
C LYS A 125 -3.37 7.16 6.70
N PRO A 126 -3.99 8.21 7.27
CA PRO A 126 -3.41 9.55 7.27
C PRO A 126 -2.00 9.64 7.87
N GLU A 127 -1.66 8.77 8.84
CA GLU A 127 -0.31 8.71 9.40
C GLU A 127 0.74 8.29 8.38
N ASN A 128 0.46 7.29 7.53
CA ASN A 128 1.39 6.83 6.50
C ASN A 128 1.66 7.95 5.50
N LEU A 129 0.61 8.66 5.08
CA LEU A 129 0.67 9.78 4.15
C LEU A 129 1.57 10.92 4.67
N LYS A 130 1.38 11.33 5.92
CA LYS A 130 2.20 12.36 6.55
C LYS A 130 3.67 11.95 6.63
N GLU A 131 3.94 10.71 7.03
CA GLU A 131 5.30 10.23 7.20
C GLU A 131 6.07 10.15 5.87
N VAL A 132 5.44 9.77 4.76
CA VAL A 132 6.13 9.71 3.47
C VAL A 132 6.39 11.08 2.85
N LEU A 133 5.49 12.05 3.08
CA LEU A 133 5.71 13.43 2.66
C LEU A 133 6.93 14.02 3.39
N ILE A 134 7.11 13.72 4.68
CA ILE A 134 8.29 14.13 5.46
C ILE A 134 9.58 13.52 4.89
N GLU A 135 9.53 12.28 4.39
CA GLU A 135 10.67 11.62 3.73
C GLU A 135 10.87 12.06 2.27
N GLY A 136 10.09 13.03 1.79
CA GLY A 136 10.29 13.69 0.49
C GLY A 136 9.47 13.11 -0.65
N ALA A 137 8.47 12.27 -0.39
CA ALA A 137 7.48 11.89 -1.40
C ALA A 137 6.79 13.15 -1.95
N ARG A 138 6.45 13.14 -3.24
CA ARG A 138 5.90 14.31 -3.93
C ARG A 138 4.50 14.65 -3.44
N VAL A 139 3.66 13.63 -3.50
CA VAL A 139 2.22 13.67 -3.26
C VAL A 139 1.86 12.45 -2.45
N ALA A 140 0.97 12.65 -1.50
CA ALA A 140 0.28 11.60 -0.81
C ALA A 140 -1.20 11.70 -1.16
N VAL A 141 -1.85 10.57 -1.44
CA VAL A 141 -3.25 10.51 -1.83
C VAL A 141 -3.96 9.68 -0.77
N HIS A 142 -4.95 10.27 -0.12
CA HIS A 142 -5.77 9.59 0.86
C HIS A 142 -6.89 8.84 0.15
N ALA A 143 -6.87 7.52 0.29
CA ALA A 143 -7.93 6.64 -0.15
C ALA A 143 -8.98 6.53 0.97
N PRO A 144 -10.22 7.00 0.77
CA PRO A 144 -11.27 6.77 1.76
C PRO A 144 -11.52 5.27 1.89
N PHE A 145 -11.64 4.77 3.13
CA PHE A 145 -12.02 3.40 3.39
C PHE A 145 -12.87 3.28 4.65
N GLU A 146 -14.05 2.69 4.52
CA GLU A 146 -14.93 2.36 5.65
C GLU A 146 -15.79 1.15 5.30
N ILE A 147 -16.16 0.36 6.31
CA ILE A 147 -17.12 -0.73 6.15
C ILE A 147 -18.24 -0.56 7.16
N GLN A 148 -19.46 -0.53 6.64
CA GLN A 148 -20.68 -0.48 7.41
C GLN A 148 -21.67 -1.50 6.84
N ASP A 149 -22.05 -2.49 7.65
CA ASP A 149 -22.88 -3.61 7.24
C ASP A 149 -22.30 -4.33 6.01
N ASN A 150 -23.01 -4.31 4.87
CA ASN A 150 -22.58 -4.88 3.59
C ASN A 150 -22.11 -3.81 2.59
N GLN A 151 -21.86 -2.59 3.05
CA GLN A 151 -21.39 -1.48 2.23
C GLN A 151 -19.92 -1.19 2.52
N VAL A 152 -19.15 -1.00 1.45
CA VAL A 152 -17.76 -0.58 1.49
C VAL A 152 -17.68 0.81 0.88
N THR A 153 -17.20 1.77 1.67
CA THR A 153 -16.78 3.07 1.15
C THR A 153 -15.34 2.94 0.66
N THR A 154 -15.10 3.33 -0.59
CA THR A 154 -13.80 3.31 -1.28
C THR A 154 -13.74 4.49 -2.27
N PHE A 155 -12.97 4.40 -3.34
CA PHE A 155 -12.84 5.43 -4.38
C PHE A 155 -12.92 4.83 -5.80
N GLU A 156 -13.05 5.72 -6.79
CA GLU A 156 -12.92 5.36 -8.21
C GLU A 156 -11.46 5.45 -8.66
N LEU A 157 -10.91 4.35 -9.18
CA LEU A 157 -9.50 4.33 -9.58
C LEU A 157 -9.22 5.29 -10.75
N ALA A 158 -10.22 5.58 -11.58
CA ALA A 158 -10.13 6.59 -12.63
C ALA A 158 -9.78 7.98 -12.09
N GLU A 159 -10.37 8.40 -10.96
CA GLU A 159 -10.10 9.70 -10.33
C GLU A 159 -8.61 9.84 -9.95
N LEU A 160 -8.01 8.76 -9.44
CA LEU A 160 -6.58 8.73 -9.14
C LEU A 160 -5.75 9.00 -10.40
N PHE A 161 -6.08 8.35 -11.52
CA PHE A 161 -5.35 8.54 -12.77
C PHE A 161 -5.57 9.92 -13.39
N ASP A 162 -6.78 10.46 -13.30
CA ASP A 162 -7.07 11.84 -13.71
C ASP A 162 -6.22 12.83 -12.90
N ILE A 163 -6.14 12.64 -11.57
CA ILE A 163 -5.26 13.44 -10.70
C ILE A 163 -3.79 13.33 -11.11
N LEU A 164 -3.32 12.12 -11.45
CA LEU A 164 -1.92 11.89 -11.85
C LEU A 164 -1.60 12.44 -13.25
N HIS A 165 -2.57 12.41 -14.18
CA HIS A 165 -2.41 12.85 -15.57
C HIS A 165 -2.52 14.38 -15.71
N ASP A 166 -3.55 14.98 -15.12
CA ASP A 166 -3.88 16.40 -15.31
C ASP A 166 -2.94 17.35 -14.54
N ASN A 167 -2.07 16.82 -13.68
CA ASN A 167 -1.30 17.64 -12.73
C ASN A 167 0.21 17.43 -12.82
N PRO A 168 0.90 18.13 -13.76
CA PRO A 168 2.35 18.09 -13.86
C PRO A 168 3.00 18.56 -12.57
N ALA A 169 4.16 17.97 -12.24
CA ALA A 169 5.24 18.54 -11.40
C ALA A 169 4.88 19.23 -10.08
N GLU A 170 4.30 20.41 -10.24
CA GLU A 170 4.46 21.57 -9.37
C GLU A 170 3.18 21.97 -8.64
N LYS A 171 2.01 21.47 -9.07
CA LYS A 171 0.71 21.96 -8.59
C LYS A 171 0.27 21.44 -7.23
N TYR A 172 0.78 20.29 -6.78
CA TYR A 172 0.41 19.70 -5.49
C TYR A 172 1.64 19.29 -4.69
N LYS A 173 1.79 19.92 -3.53
CA LYS A 173 2.62 19.46 -2.41
C LYS A 173 1.67 19.22 -1.25
N GLY A 174 1.53 17.97 -0.82
CA GLY A 174 0.68 17.63 0.32
C GLY A 174 -0.17 16.38 0.11
N VAL A 175 -1.26 16.32 0.87
CA VAL A 175 -2.25 15.24 0.82
C VAL A 175 -3.40 15.66 -0.11
N ILE A 176 -3.74 14.80 -1.05
CA ILE A 176 -4.93 14.91 -1.90
C ILE A 176 -5.95 13.90 -1.40
N GLU A 177 -7.19 14.33 -1.21
CA GLU A 177 -8.29 13.48 -0.77
C GLU A 177 -9.06 12.98 -1.99
N LEU A 178 -9.27 11.67 -2.11
CA LEU A 178 -10.11 11.11 -3.18
C LEU A 178 -11.59 11.17 -2.80
N THR A 179 -12.45 11.26 -3.82
CA THR A 179 -13.88 11.29 -3.63
C THR A 179 -14.39 9.93 -3.16
N PRO A 180 -15.07 9.85 -1.99
CA PRO A 180 -15.63 8.60 -1.53
C PRO A 180 -16.76 8.10 -2.43
N VAL A 181 -16.76 6.81 -2.73
CA VAL A 181 -17.85 6.08 -3.37
C VAL A 181 -18.22 4.86 -2.55
N SER A 182 -19.51 4.56 -2.46
CA SER A 182 -19.99 3.37 -1.76
C SER A 182 -20.30 2.26 -2.75
N ARG A 183 -19.87 1.03 -2.42
CA ARG A 183 -20.14 -0.19 -3.18
C ARG A 183 -20.70 -1.25 -2.26
N ASP A 184 -21.60 -2.08 -2.78
CA ASP A 184 -22.03 -3.27 -2.06
C ASP A 184 -20.89 -4.31 -2.07
N LEU A 185 -20.51 -4.82 -0.91
CA LEU A 185 -19.43 -5.81 -0.76
C LEU A 185 -19.68 -7.07 -1.61
N SER A 186 -20.94 -7.50 -1.72
CA SER A 186 -21.33 -8.68 -2.51
C SER A 186 -21.21 -8.46 -4.02
N SER A 187 -21.13 -7.20 -4.47
CA SER A 187 -20.88 -6.84 -5.87
C SER A 187 -19.38 -6.83 -6.22
N LEU A 188 -18.51 -6.83 -5.21
CA LEU A 188 -17.07 -6.78 -5.44
C LEU A 188 -16.52 -8.15 -5.86
N PRO A 189 -15.60 -8.20 -6.84
CA PRO A 189 -14.99 -9.46 -7.24
C PRO A 189 -14.18 -10.07 -6.11
N VAL A 190 -14.51 -11.31 -5.72
CA VAL A 190 -13.63 -12.15 -4.91
C VAL A 190 -12.50 -12.67 -5.80
N ILE A 191 -11.25 -12.48 -5.37
CA ILE A 191 -10.06 -12.84 -6.16
C ILE A 191 -9.30 -14.03 -5.58
N GLY A 192 -9.56 -14.38 -4.32
CA GLY A 192 -8.94 -15.52 -3.67
C GLY A 192 -9.19 -15.51 -2.17
N GLU A 193 -8.52 -16.43 -1.46
CA GLU A 193 -8.67 -16.62 -0.03
C GLU A 193 -7.32 -16.81 0.68
N ILE A 194 -7.19 -16.21 1.86
CA ILE A 194 -6.03 -16.39 2.74
C ILE A 194 -6.49 -16.81 4.13
N HIS A 195 -6.21 -18.06 4.47
CA HIS A 195 -6.33 -18.57 5.83
C HIS A 195 -5.09 -18.25 6.67
N ARG A 196 -5.22 -18.38 7.99
CA ARG A 196 -4.11 -18.26 8.93
C ARG A 196 -3.01 -19.27 8.59
N ASN A 197 -1.89 -18.78 8.06
CA ASN A 197 -0.65 -19.54 8.02
C ASN A 197 0.10 -19.39 9.34
N SER A 198 0.87 -20.41 9.70
CA SER A 198 1.87 -20.32 10.77
C SER A 198 2.82 -19.14 10.46
N PRO A 199 3.09 -18.24 11.42
CA PRO A 199 3.97 -17.11 11.18
C PRO A 199 5.37 -17.62 10.82
N ASP A 200 5.97 -17.08 9.78
CA ASP A 200 7.39 -17.29 9.52
C ASP A 200 8.25 -16.66 10.63
N LEU A 201 9.56 -16.91 10.59
CA LEU A 201 10.49 -16.38 11.60
C LEU A 201 10.43 -14.84 11.67
N PHE A 202 10.34 -14.17 10.51
CA PHE A 202 10.28 -12.71 10.44
C PHE A 202 9.01 -12.17 11.11
N GLU A 203 7.86 -12.77 10.82
CA GLU A 203 6.59 -12.41 11.42
C GLU A 203 6.55 -12.74 12.92
N SER A 204 7.23 -13.80 13.34
CA SER A 204 7.38 -14.16 14.75
C SER A 204 8.19 -13.09 15.50
N VAL A 205 9.32 -12.65 14.95
CA VAL A 205 10.14 -11.56 15.49
C VAL A 205 9.34 -10.24 15.51
N ARG A 206 8.64 -9.92 14.44
CA ARG A 206 7.79 -8.72 14.35
C ARG A 206 6.68 -8.73 15.40
N ARG A 207 6.03 -9.88 15.62
CA ARG A 207 5.00 -10.05 16.65
C ARG A 207 5.57 -9.88 18.05
N PHE A 208 6.74 -10.46 18.32
CA PHE A 208 7.42 -10.28 19.59
C PHE A 208 7.72 -8.80 19.85
N GLY A 209 8.27 -8.08 18.86
CA GLY A 209 8.53 -6.64 18.96
C GLY A 209 7.28 -5.81 19.24
N ARG A 210 6.14 -6.11 18.56
CA ARG A 210 4.86 -5.44 18.86
C ARG A 210 4.38 -5.70 20.29
N ARG A 211 4.52 -6.93 20.80
CA ARG A 211 4.11 -7.29 22.17
C ARG A 211 4.97 -6.60 23.22
N ALA A 212 6.29 -6.54 23.00
CA ALA A 212 7.21 -5.84 23.88
C ALA A 212 6.87 -4.35 24.00
N ARG A 213 6.54 -3.69 22.88
CA ARG A 213 6.09 -2.29 22.87
C ARG A 213 4.82 -2.05 23.68
N LYS A 214 3.79 -2.89 23.50
CA LYS A 214 2.53 -2.77 24.25
C LYS A 214 2.68 -2.87 25.77
N LYS A 215 3.80 -3.42 26.26
CA LYS A 215 4.10 -3.51 27.70
C LYS A 215 4.89 -2.30 28.23
N LEU A 216 5.45 -1.48 27.35
CA LEU A 216 6.26 -0.31 27.67
C LEU A 216 5.50 1.01 27.53
N SER A 217 4.30 0.97 26.95
CA SER A 217 3.32 2.05 26.86
C SER A 217 2.27 1.91 27.95
#